data_AF-A0A7G9SNF9-F1
#
_entry.id   AF-A0A7G9SNF9-F1
#
_cell.length_a   1.000
_cell.length_b   1.000
_cell.length_c   1.000
_cell.angle_alpha   90.00
_cell.angle_beta   90.00
_cell.angle_gamma   90.00
#
_symmetry.space_group_name_H-M   'P 1'
#
loop_
_entity.id
_entity.type
_entity.pdbx_description
1 polymer ?
#
loop_
_entity_poly.entity_id
_entity_poly.type
_entity_poly.pdbx_seq_one_letter_code
_entity_poly.pdbx_strand_id
1 'polypeptide(L)'
;MPFTPFHLGPGAAFKAIGGRHFSFMVFGGSQVLMDIEPLIGILTNKPILHGPTHTLLGALAIGTLAGIIGKPISAAVLRWLSVPHYPFTWAASFLGAYVGTFSHIVLGAIMHSDMSPWWPVAGGNQLLGQISLGHLHVACMVAGLLGAVVVAIRVKFKGRA
;
A
#
# COMPACT_ATOMS: atom_id res chain seq x y z
N MET A 1 4.72 -2.75 -13.61
CA MET A 1 6.08 -2.77 -13.01
C MET A 1 5.90 -3.03 -11.53
N PRO A 2 6.60 -4.00 -10.92
CA PRO A 2 6.53 -4.20 -9.48
C PRO A 2 7.21 -3.05 -8.73
N PHE A 3 6.81 -2.80 -7.49
CA PHE A 3 7.38 -1.85 -6.53
C PHE A 3 7.30 -0.39 -6.96
N THR A 4 6.16 0.04 -7.52
CA THR A 4 6.04 1.44 -7.95
C THR A 4 5.94 2.39 -6.75
N PRO A 5 6.76 3.46 -6.70
CA PRO A 5 6.71 4.41 -5.58
C PRO A 5 5.41 5.23 -5.57
N PHE A 6 4.67 5.28 -6.67
CA PHE A 6 3.39 6.01 -6.76
C PHE A 6 2.37 5.54 -5.72
N HIS A 7 2.35 4.25 -5.36
CA HIS A 7 1.43 3.73 -4.35
C HIS A 7 1.71 4.29 -2.95
N LEU A 8 2.93 4.76 -2.67
CA LEU A 8 3.25 5.42 -1.40
C LEU A 8 2.60 6.79 -1.27
N GLY A 9 2.21 7.42 -2.39
CA GLY A 9 1.55 8.72 -2.41
C GLY A 9 0.25 8.75 -1.59
N PRO A 10 -0.75 7.91 -1.92
CA PRO A 10 -1.94 7.72 -1.10
C PRO A 10 -1.61 7.31 0.34
N GLY A 11 -0.58 6.48 0.55
CA GLY A 11 -0.12 6.10 1.89
C GLY A 11 0.27 7.30 2.76
N ALA A 12 0.95 8.30 2.18
CA ALA A 12 1.31 9.52 2.90
C ALA A 12 0.07 10.35 3.26
N ALA A 13 -0.92 10.43 2.36
CA ALA A 13 -2.20 11.07 2.66
C ALA A 13 -2.96 10.35 3.78
N PHE A 14 -3.01 9.02 3.77
CA PHE A 14 -3.63 8.24 4.85
C PHE A 14 -2.88 8.39 6.18
N LYS A 15 -1.55 8.45 6.16
CA LYS A 15 -0.76 8.75 7.37
C LYS A 15 -1.05 10.16 7.89
N ALA A 16 -1.18 11.13 7.00
CA ALA A 16 -1.56 12.49 7.35
C ALA A 16 -2.95 12.55 8.01
N ILE A 17 -3.90 11.72 7.58
CA ILE A 17 -5.23 11.65 8.20
C ILE A 17 -5.16 10.87 9.52
N GLY A 18 -4.76 9.60 9.47
CA GLY A 18 -4.81 8.64 10.58
C GLY A 18 -3.77 8.88 11.68
N GLY A 19 -2.70 9.61 11.42
CA GLY A 19 -1.69 9.96 12.42
C GLY A 19 -1.12 8.74 13.15
N ARG A 20 -1.27 8.68 14.48
CA ARG A 20 -0.80 7.55 15.32
C ARG A 20 -1.61 6.26 15.14
N HIS A 21 -2.78 6.33 14.50
CA HIS A 21 -3.64 5.19 14.22
C HIS A 21 -3.35 4.53 12.88
N PHE A 22 -2.36 5.01 12.13
CA PHE A 22 -1.99 4.50 10.82
C PHE A 22 -0.49 4.28 10.72
N SER A 23 -0.09 3.06 10.37
CA SER A 23 1.32 2.75 10.12
C SER A 23 1.68 2.92 8.65
N PHE A 24 2.47 3.96 8.36
CA PHE A 24 3.04 4.16 7.02
C PHE A 24 4.06 3.08 6.64
N MET A 25 4.84 2.57 7.60
CA MET A 25 5.81 1.50 7.31
C MET A 25 5.13 0.18 6.96
N VAL A 26 4.00 -0.14 7.60
CA VAL A 26 3.24 -1.35 7.28
C VAL A 26 2.51 -1.20 5.96
N PHE A 27 1.96 -0.02 5.67
CA PHE A 27 1.44 0.32 4.35
C PHE A 27 2.51 0.13 3.25
N GLY A 28 3.70 0.69 3.45
CA GLY A 28 4.81 0.52 2.49
C GLY A 28 5.21 -0.94 2.33
N GLY A 29 5.32 -1.68 3.44
CA GLY A 29 5.59 -3.11 3.44
C GLY A 29 4.52 -3.92 2.70
N SER A 30 3.23 -3.58 2.83
CA SER A 30 2.18 -4.26 2.07
C SER A 30 2.29 -4.02 0.57
N GLN A 31 2.75 -2.84 0.11
CA GLN A 31 2.99 -2.62 -1.32
C GLN A 31 4.04 -3.61 -1.85
N VAL A 32 5.13 -3.77 -1.10
CA VAL A 32 6.19 -4.74 -1.44
C VAL A 32 5.63 -6.16 -1.47
N LEU A 33 4.84 -6.57 -0.48
CA LEU A 33 4.27 -7.92 -0.47
C LEU A 33 3.32 -8.19 -1.64
N MET A 34 2.48 -7.21 -2.00
CA MET A 34 1.59 -7.32 -3.16
C MET A 34 2.40 -7.54 -4.45
N ASP A 35 3.49 -6.79 -4.62
CA ASP A 35 4.32 -6.83 -5.83
C ASP A 35 5.19 -8.10 -5.99
N ILE A 36 5.22 -9.00 -5.01
CA ILE A 36 5.96 -10.27 -5.11
C ILE A 36 5.40 -11.14 -6.24
N GLU A 37 4.07 -11.24 -6.38
CA GLU A 37 3.44 -12.05 -7.44
C GLU A 37 3.81 -11.57 -8.86
N PRO A 38 3.61 -10.28 -9.23
CA PRO A 38 3.99 -9.79 -10.54
C PRO A 38 5.50 -9.83 -10.76
N LEU A 39 6.32 -9.65 -9.72
CA LEU A 39 7.77 -9.87 -9.81
C LEU A 39 8.10 -11.31 -10.23
N ILE A 40 7.53 -12.30 -9.55
CA ILE A 40 7.71 -13.72 -9.90
C ILE A 40 7.21 -13.96 -11.33
N GLY A 41 6.07 -13.38 -11.72
CA GLY A 41 5.54 -13.46 -13.07
C GLY A 41 6.51 -12.97 -14.13
N ILE A 42 7.14 -11.81 -13.90
CA ILE A 42 8.17 -11.26 -14.80
C ILE A 42 9.38 -12.18 -14.87
N LEU A 43 9.91 -12.62 -13.73
CA LEU A 43 11.10 -13.48 -13.66
C LEU A 43 10.89 -14.86 -14.31
N THR A 44 9.63 -15.31 -14.38
CA THR A 44 9.24 -16.59 -14.97
C THR A 44 8.56 -16.44 -16.34
N ASN A 45 8.57 -15.23 -16.91
CA ASN A 45 7.96 -14.90 -18.20
C ASN A 45 6.50 -15.38 -18.35
N LYS A 46 5.69 -15.20 -17.28
CA LYS A 46 4.28 -15.57 -17.29
C LYS A 46 3.47 -14.62 -18.18
N PRO A 47 2.44 -15.13 -18.88
CA PRO A 47 1.52 -14.29 -19.65
C PRO A 47 0.60 -13.44 -18.77
N ILE A 48 0.36 -13.88 -17.53
CA ILE A 48 -0.45 -13.18 -16.52
C ILE A 48 0.45 -12.89 -15.33
N LEU A 49 0.57 -11.61 -14.96
CA LEU A 49 1.40 -11.15 -13.87
C LEU A 49 0.59 -10.98 -12.58
N HIS A 50 -0.68 -10.59 -12.70
CA HIS A 50 -1.55 -10.31 -11.57
C HIS A 50 -2.62 -11.40 -11.41
N GLY A 51 -2.31 -12.38 -10.58
CA GLY A 51 -3.10 -13.59 -10.40
C GLY A 51 -3.90 -13.59 -9.08
N PRO A 52 -3.91 -14.71 -8.34
CA PRO A 52 -4.68 -14.87 -7.12
C PRO A 52 -4.42 -13.80 -6.04
N THR A 53 -3.20 -13.27 -5.91
CA THR A 53 -2.91 -12.28 -4.86
C THR A 53 -3.50 -10.90 -5.20
N HIS A 54 -3.77 -10.65 -6.48
CA HIS A 54 -4.38 -9.43 -7.01
C HIS A 54 -5.92 -9.50 -7.12
N THR A 55 -6.54 -10.20 -6.16
CA THR A 55 -7.99 -10.23 -5.93
C THR A 55 -8.33 -9.59 -4.58
N LEU A 56 -9.59 -9.25 -4.33
CA LEU A 56 -9.99 -8.73 -3.00
C LEU A 56 -9.69 -9.74 -1.86
N LEU A 57 -9.87 -11.04 -2.13
CA LEU A 57 -9.54 -12.10 -1.17
C LEU A 57 -8.03 -12.24 -0.99
N GLY A 58 -7.26 -12.17 -2.08
CA GLY A 58 -5.79 -12.14 -2.04
C GLY A 58 -5.26 -10.95 -1.25
N ALA A 59 -5.79 -9.75 -1.50
CA ALA A 59 -5.44 -8.54 -0.78
C ALA A 59 -5.79 -8.60 0.71
N LEU A 60 -6.89 -9.26 1.09
CA LEU A 60 -7.24 -9.52 2.48
C LEU A 60 -6.21 -10.46 3.14
N ALA A 61 -5.82 -11.54 2.45
CA ALA A 61 -4.83 -12.48 2.95
C ALA A 61 -3.44 -11.84 3.11
N ILE A 62 -2.95 -11.15 2.07
CA ILE A 62 -1.67 -10.43 2.11
C ILE A 62 -1.73 -9.29 3.14
N GLY A 63 -2.85 -8.57 3.25
CA GLY A 63 -3.02 -7.51 4.25
C GLY A 63 -3.01 -8.05 5.68
N THR A 64 -3.59 -9.22 5.91
CA THR A 64 -3.54 -9.88 7.22
C THR A 64 -2.12 -10.30 7.56
N LEU A 65 -1.40 -10.93 6.62
CA LEU A 65 0.01 -11.27 6.77
C LEU A 65 0.86 -10.03 7.08
N ALA A 66 0.71 -8.97 6.27
CA ALA A 66 1.39 -7.70 6.43
C ALA A 66 1.11 -7.05 7.79
N GLY A 67 -0.14 -7.09 8.27
CA GLY A 67 -0.53 -6.58 9.58
C GLY A 67 0.15 -7.33 10.74
N ILE A 68 0.26 -8.66 10.62
CA ILE A 68 0.89 -9.55 11.61
C ILE A 68 2.41 -9.30 11.67
N ILE A 69 3.11 -9.42 10.54
CA ILE A 69 4.58 -9.31 10.50
C ILE A 69 5.05 -7.85 10.57
N GLY A 70 4.22 -6.93 10.09
CA GLY A 70 4.58 -5.54 9.93
C GLY A 70 4.81 -4.81 11.25
N LYS A 71 4.05 -5.13 12.31
CA LYS A 71 4.25 -4.53 13.64
C LYS A 71 5.62 -4.85 14.25
N PRO A 72 6.02 -6.13 14.44
CA PRO A 72 7.32 -6.44 15.04
C PRO A 72 8.48 -5.92 14.18
N ILE A 73 8.40 -6.05 12.85
CA ILE A 73 9.41 -5.52 11.92
C ILE A 73 9.51 -4.00 12.07
N SER A 74 8.38 -3.29 12.03
CA SER A 74 8.35 -1.83 12.14
C SER A 74 8.93 -1.35 13.47
N ALA A 75 8.55 -1.99 14.57
CA ALA A 75 9.06 -1.66 15.88
C ALA A 75 10.58 -1.93 15.99
N ALA A 76 11.08 -3.01 15.39
CA ALA A 76 12.51 -3.31 15.37
C ALA A 76 13.30 -2.26 14.59
N VAL A 77 12.84 -1.89 13.40
CA VAL A 77 13.47 -0.86 12.54
C VAL A 77 13.48 0.50 13.23
N LEU A 78 12.35 0.94 13.80
CA LEU A 78 12.27 2.24 14.47
C LEU A 78 13.17 2.31 15.72
N ARG A 79 13.26 1.21 16.49
CA ARG A 79 14.21 1.11 17.61
C ARG A 79 15.65 1.19 17.13
N TRP A 80 15.99 0.46 16.06
CA TRP A 80 17.35 0.47 15.49
C TRP A 80 17.75 1.87 15.01
N LEU A 81 16.83 2.60 14.38
CA LEU A 81 17.05 3.96 13.88
C LEU A 81 16.88 5.05 14.96
N SER A 82 16.56 4.69 16.21
CA SER A 82 16.29 5.63 17.31
C SER A 82 15.26 6.72 16.97
N VAL A 83 14.25 6.39 16.14
CA VAL A 83 13.22 7.35 15.71
C VAL A 83 12.15 7.50 16.80
N PRO A 84 11.86 8.70 17.31
CA PRO A 84 10.78 8.90 18.27
C PRO A 84 9.40 8.62 17.64
N HIS A 85 8.66 7.67 18.19
CA HIS A 85 7.36 7.26 17.66
C HIS A 85 6.33 7.02 18.77
N TYR A 86 5.05 7.10 18.42
CA TYR A 86 3.98 6.65 19.31
C TYR A 86 4.01 5.12 19.50
N PRO A 87 3.48 4.59 20.61
CA PRO A 87 3.33 3.15 20.79
C PRO A 87 2.63 2.52 19.59
N PHE A 88 3.28 1.50 19.02
CA PHE A 88 2.82 0.89 17.79
C PHE A 88 1.71 -0.11 18.09
N THR A 89 0.47 0.26 17.79
CA THR A 89 -0.71 -0.57 18.08
C THR A 89 -0.95 -1.59 16.98
N TRP A 90 -1.57 -2.72 17.34
CA TRP A 90 -2.03 -3.70 16.35
C TRP A 90 -3.05 -3.09 15.38
N ALA A 91 -3.96 -2.26 15.88
CA ALA A 91 -4.93 -1.55 15.07
C ALA A 91 -4.25 -0.68 13.98
N ALA A 92 -3.20 0.07 14.34
CA ALA A 92 -2.45 0.87 13.37
C ALA A 92 -1.71 0.03 12.32
N SER A 93 -1.25 -1.16 12.71
CA SER A 93 -0.63 -2.13 11.80
C SER A 93 -1.64 -2.65 10.78
N PHE A 94 -2.75 -3.22 11.24
CA PHE A 94 -3.78 -3.76 10.37
C PHE A 94 -4.45 -2.70 9.50
N LEU A 95 -4.71 -1.50 10.04
CA LEU A 95 -5.25 -0.40 9.25
C LEU A 95 -4.28 0.00 8.12
N GLY A 96 -2.98 0.12 8.42
CA GLY A 96 -1.96 0.41 7.40
C GLY A 96 -1.90 -0.67 6.32
N ALA A 97 -1.93 -1.94 6.74
CA ALA A 97 -1.87 -3.08 5.84
C ALA A 97 -3.08 -3.18 4.92
N TYR A 98 -4.30 -3.12 5.46
CA TYR A 98 -5.52 -3.27 4.66
C TYR A 98 -5.74 -2.08 3.72
N VAL A 99 -5.51 -0.86 4.20
CA VAL A 99 -5.53 0.32 3.32
C VAL A 99 -4.48 0.18 2.21
N GLY A 100 -3.29 -0.35 2.54
CA GLY A 100 -2.24 -0.66 1.57
C GLY A 100 -2.68 -1.65 0.50
N THR A 101 -3.07 -2.86 0.90
CA THR A 101 -3.42 -3.91 -0.07
C THR A 101 -4.66 -3.58 -0.89
N PHE A 102 -5.72 -3.01 -0.29
CA PHE A 102 -6.91 -2.63 -1.05
C PHE A 102 -6.68 -1.44 -1.97
N SER A 103 -5.92 -0.42 -1.54
CA SER A 103 -5.54 0.66 -2.46
C SER A 103 -4.64 0.16 -3.59
N HIS A 104 -3.75 -0.80 -3.31
CA HIS A 104 -2.94 -1.47 -4.34
C HIS A 104 -3.83 -2.12 -5.41
N ILE A 105 -4.85 -2.89 -5.01
CA ILE A 105 -5.79 -3.50 -5.96
C ILE A 105 -6.48 -2.44 -6.81
N VAL A 106 -7.00 -1.37 -6.20
CA VAL A 106 -7.74 -0.32 -6.93
C VAL A 106 -6.83 0.38 -7.94
N LEU A 107 -5.64 0.80 -7.52
CA LEU A 107 -4.68 1.50 -8.37
C LEU A 107 -4.16 0.58 -9.47
N GLY A 108 -3.82 -0.66 -9.14
CA GLY A 108 -3.42 -1.69 -10.09
C GLY A 108 -4.50 -1.98 -11.12
N ALA A 109 -5.75 -2.12 -10.69
CA ALA A 109 -6.88 -2.44 -11.56
C ALA A 109 -7.16 -1.32 -12.57
N ILE A 110 -6.84 -0.06 -12.26
CA ILE A 110 -6.95 1.01 -13.25
C ILE A 110 -5.92 0.84 -14.39
N MET A 111 -4.75 0.27 -14.08
CA MET A 111 -3.58 0.24 -14.97
C MET A 111 -3.39 -1.08 -15.72
N HIS A 112 -3.82 -2.21 -15.14
CA HIS A 112 -3.40 -3.54 -15.58
C HIS A 112 -4.58 -4.37 -16.09
N SER A 113 -4.53 -4.69 -17.38
CA SER A 113 -5.61 -5.44 -18.07
C SER A 113 -5.70 -6.91 -17.66
N ASP A 114 -4.63 -7.48 -17.10
CA ASP A 114 -4.55 -8.87 -16.68
C ASP A 114 -5.07 -9.11 -15.25
N MET A 115 -5.48 -8.05 -14.55
CA MET A 115 -6.10 -8.16 -13.23
C MET A 115 -7.56 -8.63 -13.31
N SER A 116 -8.04 -9.29 -12.24
CA SER A 116 -9.45 -9.64 -12.07
C SER A 116 -9.88 -9.45 -10.61
N PRO A 117 -10.06 -8.21 -10.14
CA PRO A 117 -10.20 -7.90 -8.70
C PRO A 117 -11.32 -8.66 -7.99
N TRP A 118 -12.42 -8.94 -8.70
CA TRP A 118 -13.64 -9.57 -8.17
C TRP A 118 -13.65 -11.09 -8.28
N TRP A 119 -12.58 -11.71 -8.77
CA TRP A 119 -12.51 -13.17 -8.85
C TRP A 119 -12.52 -13.78 -7.42
N PRO A 120 -13.24 -14.89 -7.17
CA PRO A 120 -13.93 -15.78 -8.13
C PRO A 120 -15.39 -15.41 -8.43
N VAL A 121 -15.92 -14.32 -7.86
CA VAL A 121 -17.32 -13.92 -8.03
C VAL A 121 -17.58 -13.41 -9.44
N ALA A 122 -16.67 -12.62 -9.99
CA ALA A 122 -16.73 -12.14 -11.37
C ALA A 122 -15.33 -12.08 -12.00
N GLY A 123 -15.28 -12.35 -13.30
CA GLY A 123 -14.05 -12.23 -14.11
C GLY A 123 -13.86 -10.81 -14.67
N GLY A 124 -12.63 -10.54 -15.09
CA GLY A 124 -12.26 -9.32 -15.79
C GLY A 124 -12.05 -8.11 -14.89
N ASN A 125 -11.76 -6.97 -15.52
CA ASN A 125 -11.38 -5.73 -14.85
C ASN A 125 -12.26 -4.54 -15.27
N GLN A 126 -13.25 -4.24 -14.45
CA GLN A 126 -14.20 -3.12 -14.70
C GLN A 126 -13.58 -1.75 -14.40
N LEU A 127 -12.46 -1.71 -13.67
CA LEU A 127 -11.76 -0.47 -13.31
C LEU A 127 -10.72 -0.06 -14.37
N LEU A 128 -10.42 -0.94 -15.32
CA LEU A 128 -9.41 -0.72 -16.35
C LEU A 128 -9.71 0.56 -17.14
N GLY A 129 -8.75 1.48 -17.16
CA GLY A 129 -8.83 2.68 -18.00
C GLY A 129 -9.89 3.71 -17.59
N GLN A 130 -10.50 3.59 -16.40
CA GLN A 130 -11.47 4.58 -15.89
C GLN A 130 -10.86 5.99 -15.79
N ILE A 131 -9.56 6.08 -15.53
CA ILE A 131 -8.76 7.29 -15.71
C ILE A 131 -7.47 6.95 -16.44
N SER A 132 -6.90 7.92 -17.16
CA SER A 132 -5.62 7.71 -17.83
C SER A 132 -4.50 7.47 -16.82
N LEU A 133 -3.48 6.69 -17.20
CA LEU A 133 -2.28 6.44 -16.40
C LEU A 133 -1.58 7.73 -15.93
N GLY A 134 -1.51 8.76 -16.80
CA GLY A 134 -0.93 10.06 -16.45
C GLY A 134 -1.67 10.74 -15.28
N HIS A 135 -2.99 10.86 -15.38
CA HIS A 135 -3.82 11.41 -14.31
C HIS A 135 -3.73 10.59 -13.01
N LEU A 136 -3.65 9.26 -13.09
CA LEU A 136 -3.46 8.41 -11.91
C LEU A 136 -2.13 8.71 -11.21
N HIS A 137 -1.02 8.79 -11.95
CA HIS A 137 0.29 9.13 -11.40
C HIS A 137 0.31 10.53 -10.77
N VAL A 138 -0.31 11.52 -11.43
CA VAL A 138 -0.43 12.88 -10.90
C VAL A 138 -1.24 12.87 -9.60
N ALA A 139 -2.37 12.16 -9.54
CA ALA A 139 -3.18 12.05 -8.33
C ALA A 139 -2.38 11.43 -7.16
N CYS A 140 -1.64 10.35 -7.42
CA CYS A 140 -0.74 9.74 -6.44
C CYS A 140 0.35 10.71 -5.98
N MET A 141 0.98 11.44 -6.90
CA MET A 141 2.03 12.42 -6.58
C MET A 141 1.49 13.56 -5.72
N VAL A 142 0.34 14.13 -6.08
CA VAL A 142 -0.31 15.21 -5.33
C VAL A 142 -0.71 14.73 -3.93
N ALA A 143 -1.28 13.52 -3.81
CA ALA A 143 -1.60 12.91 -2.52
C ALA A 143 -0.34 12.73 -1.66
N GLY A 144 0.76 12.29 -2.28
CA GLY A 144 2.07 12.14 -1.63
C GLY A 144 2.61 13.45 -1.08
N LEU A 145 2.64 14.50 -1.91
CA LEU A 145 3.12 15.83 -1.53
C LEU A 145 2.30 16.44 -0.40
N LEU A 146 0.97 16.46 -0.54
CA LEU A 146 0.08 17.02 0.48
C LEU A 146 0.19 16.23 1.80
N GLY A 147 0.20 14.90 1.71
CA GLY A 147 0.38 14.02 2.86
C GLY A 147 1.70 14.27 3.59
N ALA A 148 2.81 14.35 2.86
CA ALA A 148 4.13 14.62 3.42
C ALA A 148 4.20 15.97 4.13
N VAL A 149 3.63 17.03 3.52
CA VAL A 149 3.57 18.37 4.13
C VAL A 149 2.82 18.33 5.46
N VAL A 150 1.64 17.71 5.50
CA VAL A 150 0.85 17.61 6.74
C VAL A 150 1.56 16.78 7.82
N VAL A 151 2.22 15.68 7.44
CA VAL A 151 3.00 14.87 8.37
C VAL A 151 4.18 15.67 8.92
N ALA A 152 4.92 16.39 8.08
CA ALA A 152 6.05 17.22 8.50
C ALA A 152 5.62 18.32 9.49
N ILE A 153 4.49 18.98 9.22
CA ILE A 153 3.88 19.96 10.13
C ILE A 153 3.58 19.31 11.49
N ARG A 154 2.92 18.14 11.49
CA ARG A 154 2.57 17.43 12.73
C ARG A 154 3.78 17.01 13.55
N VAL A 155 4.81 16.49 12.90
CA VAL A 155 6.06 16.10 13.55
C VAL A 155 6.74 17.32 14.18
N LYS A 156 6.79 18.45 13.46
CA LYS A 156 7.35 19.71 13.98
C LYS A 156 6.63 20.19 15.25
N PHE A 157 5.31 20.08 15.31
CA PHE A 157 4.52 20.54 16.47
C PHE A 157 4.45 19.54 17.64
N LYS A 158 4.51 18.23 17.37
CA LYS A 158 4.30 17.17 18.40
C LYS A 158 5.57 16.40 18.77
N GLY A 159 6.67 16.60 18.06
CA GLY A 159 7.96 15.93 18.29
C GLY A 159 7.96 14.42 18.04
N ARG A 160 6.88 13.85 17.48
CA ARG A 160 6.72 12.41 17.25
C ARG A 160 5.93 12.15 15.96
N ALA A 161 6.36 11.13 15.21
CA ALA A 161 5.71 10.63 14.00
C ALA A 161 4.66 9.55 14.30
#